data_AF-Q54AP9-F1
#
_entry.id   AF-Q54AP9-F1
#
_cell.length_a   1.000
_cell.length_b   1.000
_cell.length_c   1.000
_cell.angle_alpha   90.00
_cell.angle_beta   90.00
_cell.angle_gamma   90.00
#
_symmetry.space_group_name_H-M   'P 1'
#
loop_
_entity.id
_entity.type
_entity.pdbx_description
1 polymer ?
#
loop_
_entity_poly.entity_id
_entity_poly.type
_entity_poly.pdbx_seq_one_letter_code
_entity_poly.pdbx_strand_id
1 'polypeptide(L)'
;MIHVDEIKSFIGEDRTLFSKRNKKTHIPLEDEIEKVVNKRCRTYGTGSRIEYLIRYKNSSEDNDMWVPKHYLDEVPQLIKEFDDKLSSEGVRNEDNFKIHNKRLQTIA
;
A
#
# COMPACT_ATOMS: atom_id res chain seq x y z
N MET A 1 -5.33 -13.95 -11.97
CA MET A 1 -3.92 -13.82 -12.40
C MET A 1 -3.75 -12.38 -12.82
N ILE A 2 -2.95 -11.57 -12.12
CA ILE A 2 -2.71 -10.15 -12.49
C ILE A 2 -1.87 -10.17 -13.77
N HIS A 3 -2.30 -9.46 -14.82
CA HIS A 3 -1.59 -9.48 -16.09
C HIS A 3 -0.28 -8.67 -15.94
N VAL A 4 0.83 -9.16 -16.49
CA VAL A 4 2.13 -8.48 -16.39
C VAL A 4 2.08 -7.05 -16.97
N ASP A 5 1.18 -6.80 -17.92
CA ASP A 5 0.96 -5.46 -18.48
C ASP A 5 0.22 -4.50 -17.53
N GLU A 6 -0.56 -5.01 -16.57
CA GLU A 6 -1.10 -4.19 -15.48
C GLU A 6 0.05 -3.71 -14.58
N ILE A 7 1.06 -4.55 -14.32
CA ILE A 7 2.26 -4.21 -13.52
C ILE A 7 3.09 -3.11 -14.17
N LYS A 8 3.25 -3.12 -15.50
CA LYS A 8 4.03 -2.08 -16.22
C LYS A 8 3.40 -0.68 -16.09
N SER A 9 2.07 -0.61 -16.00
CA SER A 9 1.38 0.67 -15.78
C SER A 9 1.70 1.25 -14.39
N PHE A 10 1.88 0.39 -13.37
CA PHE A 10 2.28 0.83 -12.03
C PHE A 10 3.69 1.41 -11.98
N ILE A 11 4.67 0.85 -12.69
CA ILE A 11 6.06 1.35 -12.64
C ILE A 11 6.17 2.78 -13.22
N GLY A 12 5.38 3.10 -14.26
CA GLY A 12 5.30 4.44 -14.83
C GLY A 12 4.66 5.45 -13.88
N GLU A 13 3.54 5.07 -13.26
CA GLU A 13 2.83 5.92 -12.31
C GLU A 13 3.64 6.15 -11.03
N ASP A 14 4.31 5.12 -10.50
CA ASP A 14 5.22 5.21 -9.37
C ASP A 14 6.29 6.27 -9.65
N ARG A 15 6.97 6.19 -10.81
CA ARG A 15 7.96 7.20 -11.21
C ARG A 15 7.38 8.63 -11.22
N THR A 16 6.14 8.83 -11.66
CA THR A 16 5.52 10.17 -11.68
C THR A 16 5.04 10.65 -10.30
N LEU A 17 4.51 9.76 -9.46
CA LEU A 17 4.05 10.06 -8.10
C LEU A 17 5.21 10.41 -7.17
N PHE A 18 6.35 9.71 -7.33
CA PHE A 18 7.54 9.94 -6.53
C PHE A 18 8.38 11.11 -7.06
N SER A 19 8.41 11.35 -8.38
CA SER A 19 9.09 12.52 -8.97
C SER A 19 8.52 13.84 -8.44
N LYS A 20 7.20 13.94 -8.26
CA LYS A 20 6.57 15.17 -7.72
C LYS A 20 6.86 15.41 -6.24
N ARG A 21 7.32 14.39 -5.50
CA ARG A 21 7.58 14.49 -4.05
C ARG A 21 9.05 14.63 -3.69
N ASN A 22 9.96 14.58 -4.65
CA ASN A 22 11.42 14.62 -4.45
C ASN A 22 11.93 13.61 -3.40
N LYS A 23 11.14 12.58 -3.11
CA LYS A 23 11.46 11.51 -2.16
C LYS A 23 11.80 10.29 -3.00
N LYS A 24 13.10 9.97 -3.07
CA LYS A 24 13.55 8.66 -3.57
C LYS A 24 12.76 7.60 -2.82
N THR A 25 12.17 6.66 -3.55
CA THR A 25 11.46 5.53 -2.96
C THR A 25 12.44 4.69 -2.16
N HIS A 26 12.30 4.72 -0.85
CA HIS A 26 13.03 3.82 0.02
C HIS A 26 12.34 2.46 -0.05
N ILE A 27 13.01 1.47 -0.64
CA ILE A 27 12.58 0.07 -0.57
C ILE A 27 13.07 -0.43 0.78
N PRO A 28 12.17 -0.74 1.74
CA PRO A 28 12.58 -1.14 3.08
C PRO A 28 13.30 -2.50 3.03
N LEU A 29 14.44 -2.61 3.71
CA LEU A 29 15.07 -3.90 3.97
C LEU A 29 14.36 -4.60 5.13
N GLU A 30 14.39 -5.94 5.15
CA GLU A 30 13.79 -6.74 6.24
C GLU A 30 14.24 -6.28 7.63
N ASP A 31 15.54 -6.03 7.78
CA ASP A 31 16.13 -5.60 9.05
C ASP A 31 15.75 -4.18 9.49
N GLU A 32 15.18 -3.36 8.61
CA GLU A 32 14.73 -2.01 8.94
C GLU A 32 13.27 -2.00 9.39
N ILE A 33 12.49 -3.03 9.07
CA ILE A 33 11.07 -3.09 9.40
C ILE A 33 10.88 -3.54 10.84
N GLU A 34 10.14 -2.74 11.62
CA GLU A 34 9.68 -3.13 12.96
C GLU A 34 8.39 -3.94 12.86
N LYS A 35 7.40 -3.44 12.11
CA LYS A 35 6.11 -4.11 11.89
C LYS A 35 5.33 -3.51 10.71
N VAL A 36 4.40 -4.30 10.20
CA VAL A 36 3.34 -3.84 9.31
C VAL A 36 2.18 -3.33 10.16
N VAL A 37 1.80 -2.07 9.96
CA VAL A 37 0.80 -1.36 10.76
C VAL A 37 -0.58 -1.45 10.14
N ASN A 38 -0.67 -1.30 8.82
CA ASN A 38 -1.95 -1.21 8.11
C ASN A 38 -1.82 -1.65 6.65
N LYS A 39 -2.95 -1.86 5.97
CA LYS A 39 -3.05 -2.20 4.56
C LYS A 39 -4.17 -1.40 3.92
N ARG A 40 -3.91 -0.88 2.72
CA ARG A 40 -4.93 -0.19 1.91
C ARG A 40 -4.84 -0.62 0.45
N CYS A 41 -5.97 -0.54 -0.23
CA CYS A 41 -6.00 -0.51 -1.69
C CYS A 41 -6.13 0.95 -2.14
N ARG A 42 -5.16 1.45 -2.88
CA ARG A 42 -5.15 2.82 -3.39
C ARG A 42 -5.39 2.83 -4.90
N THR A 43 -6.44 3.52 -5.31
CA THR A 43 -6.82 3.69 -6.72
C THR A 43 -6.07 4.87 -7.35
N TYR A 44 -5.57 4.68 -8.57
CA TYR A 44 -4.89 5.67 -9.39
C TYR A 44 -5.49 5.63 -10.79
N GLY A 45 -6.25 6.66 -11.17
CA GLY A 45 -6.96 6.66 -12.46
C GLY A 45 -7.81 5.40 -12.63
N THR A 46 -7.45 4.55 -13.59
CA THR A 46 -8.10 3.26 -13.87
C THR A 46 -7.47 2.07 -13.13
N GLY A 47 -6.30 2.25 -12.49
CA GLY A 47 -5.59 1.20 -11.75
C GLY A 47 -5.84 1.24 -10.24
N SER A 48 -5.46 0.17 -9.55
CA SER A 48 -5.39 0.15 -8.08
C SER A 48 -4.23 -0.70 -7.60
N ARG A 49 -3.54 -0.28 -6.53
CA ARG A 49 -2.45 -1.06 -5.93
C ARG A 49 -2.64 -1.24 -4.43
N ILE A 50 -2.18 -2.38 -3.93
CA ILE A 50 -2.09 -2.63 -2.50
C ILE A 50 -0.84 -1.93 -1.97
N GLU A 51 -1.02 -1.19 -0.88
CA GLU A 51 0.06 -0.58 -0.11
C GLU A 51 -0.05 -1.02 1.35
N TYR A 52 1.08 -1.24 1.99
CA TYR A 52 1.19 -1.52 3.42
C TYR A 52 1.84 -0.34 4.13
N LEU A 53 1.37 -0.03 5.34
CA LEU A 53 1.97 0.99 6.19
C LEU A 53 3.06 0.33 7.02
N ILE A 54 4.30 0.78 6.85
CA ILE A 54 5.49 0.19 7.46
C ILE A 54 5.98 1.10 8.59
N ARG A 55 6.13 0.52 9.78
CA ARG A 55 6.89 1.10 10.91
C ARG A 55 8.33 0.62 10.80
N TYR A 56 9.27 1.55 10.83
CA TYR A 56 10.70 1.24 10.83
C TYR A 56 11.24 1.11 12.26
N LYS A 57 12.24 0.25 12.45
CA LYS A 57 12.95 0.11 13.73
C LYS A 57 13.55 1.45 14.12
N ASN A 58 13.48 1.77 15.42
CA ASN A 58 13.99 3.02 16.00
C ASN A 58 13.34 4.29 15.42
N SER A 59 12.12 4.19 14.90
CA SER A 59 11.38 5.31 14.32
C SER A 59 10.02 5.51 14.98
N SER A 60 9.55 6.75 15.07
CA SER A 60 8.19 7.05 15.53
C SER A 60 7.14 6.78 14.45
N GLU A 61 5.88 6.77 14.87
CA GLU A 61 4.73 6.60 13.97
C GLU A 61 4.58 7.71 12.92
N ASP A 62 5.12 8.90 13.21
CA ASP A 62 5.12 10.03 12.28
C ASP A 62 5.94 9.76 11.01
N ASN A 63 6.83 8.77 11.08
CA ASN A 63 7.69 8.34 9.98
C ASN A 63 7.18 7.08 9.29
N ASP A 64 6.00 6.58 9.65
CA ASP A 64 5.41 5.42 8.99
C ASP A 64 5.21 5.69 7.50
N MET A 65 5.64 4.76 6.65
CA MET A 65 5.60 4.93 5.20
C MET A 65 4.66 3.92 4.54
N TRP A 66 3.81 4.42 3.63
CA TRP A 66 3.03 3.56 2.74
C TRP A 66 3.93 3.03 1.63
N VAL A 67 4.18 1.73 1.66
CA VAL A 67 5.06 0.99 0.76
C VAL A 67 4.20 0.10 -0.16
N PRO A 68 4.38 0.17 -1.49
CA PRO A 68 3.69 -0.74 -2.42
C PRO A 68 4.00 -2.20 -2.10
N LYS A 69 3.02 -3.10 -2.27
CA LYS A 69 3.20 -4.54 -2.02
C LYS A 69 4.44 -5.11 -2.72
N HIS A 70 4.71 -4.71 -3.95
CA HIS A 70 5.84 -5.22 -4.74
C HIS A 70 7.22 -4.79 -4.21
N TYR A 71 7.30 -3.82 -3.30
CA TYR A 71 8.55 -3.50 -2.59
C TYR A 71 8.78 -4.42 -1.38
N LEU A 72 7.80 -5.25 -1.03
CA LEU A 72 7.82 -6.16 0.11
C LEU A 72 7.89 -7.63 -0.33
N ASP A 73 8.18 -7.86 -1.62
CA ASP A 73 8.30 -9.21 -2.20
C ASP A 73 9.47 -10.00 -1.59
N GLU A 74 10.48 -9.31 -1.04
CA GLU A 74 11.62 -9.92 -0.33
C GLU A 74 11.28 -10.31 1.13
N VAL A 75 10.15 -9.85 1.69
CA VAL A 75 9.71 -10.13 3.07
C VAL A 75 8.31 -10.78 3.11
N PRO A 76 8.08 -11.88 2.38
CA PRO A 76 6.74 -12.46 2.21
C PRO A 76 6.14 -12.98 3.52
N GLN A 77 6.97 -13.42 4.46
CA GLN A 77 6.53 -13.95 5.75
C GLN A 77 5.86 -12.86 6.60
N LEU A 78 6.46 -11.66 6.66
CA LEU A 78 5.94 -10.53 7.41
C LEU A 78 4.57 -10.08 6.90
N ILE A 79 4.40 -10.05 5.58
CA ILE A 79 3.14 -9.70 4.93
C ILE A 79 2.08 -10.77 5.17
N LYS A 80 2.46 -12.05 5.08
CA LYS A 80 1.57 -13.17 5.34
C LYS A 80 1.07 -13.15 6.79
N GLU A 81 1.95 -12.97 7.76
CA GLU A 81 1.56 -12.89 9.18
C GLU A 81 0.59 -11.74 9.44
N PHE A 82 0.82 -10.59 8.82
CA PHE A 82 -0.08 -9.45 8.93
C PHE A 82 -1.44 -9.72 8.29
N ASP A 83 -1.47 -10.30 7.08
CA ASP A 83 -2.71 -10.64 6.38
C ASP A 83 -3.49 -11.77 7.11
N ASP A 84 -2.80 -12.72 7.72
CA ASP A 84 -3.39 -13.79 8.54
C ASP A 84 -4.03 -13.20 9.81
N LYS A 85 -3.34 -12.26 10.48
CA LYS A 85 -3.89 -11.52 11.64
C LYS A 85 -5.13 -10.73 11.26
N LEU A 86 -5.08 -9.97 10.17
CA LEU A 86 -6.24 -9.23 9.66
C LEU A 86 -7.44 -10.14 9.35
N SER A 87 -7.19 -11.32 8.80
CA SER A 87 -8.24 -12.29 8.48
C SER A 87 -8.85 -12.90 9.74
N SER A 88 -8.04 -13.11 10.78
CA SER A 88 -8.50 -13.67 12.06
C SER A 88 -9.27 -12.68 12.93
N GLU A 89 -8.95 -11.38 12.85
CA GLU A 89 -9.58 -10.33 13.67
C GLU A 89 -10.90 -9.80 13.10
N GLY A 90 -11.36 -10.29 11.93
CA GLY A 90 -12.66 -9.92 11.37
C GLY A 90 -12.83 -8.44 11.03
N VAL A 91 -11.75 -7.66 10.98
CA VAL A 91 -11.78 -6.22 10.70
C VAL A 91 -12.02 -6.02 9.21
N ARG A 92 -13.29 -5.84 8.86
CA ARG A 92 -13.74 -5.37 7.54
C ARG A 92 -13.15 -3.98 7.29
N ASN A 93 -12.03 -3.90 6.57
CA ASN A 93 -11.53 -2.64 5.97
C ASN A 93 -12.46 -2.15 4.84
N GLU A 94 -13.76 -2.04 5.12
CA GLU A 94 -14.83 -1.62 4.21
C GLU A 94 -15.04 -0.09 4.22
N ASP A 95 -14.38 0.63 5.13
CA ASP A 95 -14.62 2.07 5.33
C ASP A 95 -13.97 2.97 4.27
N ASN A 96 -13.03 2.45 3.46
CA ASN A 96 -12.47 3.20 2.34
C ASN A 96 -13.22 3.00 1.00
N PHE A 97 -14.12 2.01 0.89
CA PHE A 97 -14.85 1.76 -0.36
C PHE A 97 -16.12 2.63 -0.50
N LYS A 98 -16.66 3.14 0.62
CA LYS A 98 -17.88 3.96 0.63
C LYS A 98 -17.64 5.46 0.48
N ILE A 99 -16.43 5.95 0.76
CA ILE A 99 -16.12 7.39 0.67
C ILE A 99 -15.91 7.84 -0.79
N HIS A 100 -15.49 6.95 -1.69
CA HIS A 100 -15.30 7.28 -3.10
C HIS A 100 -16.59 7.19 -3.93
N ASN A 101 -17.51 6.28 -3.59
CA ASN A 101 -18.77 6.10 -4.33
C ASN A 101 -19.88 7.10 -3.95
N LYS A 102 -19.75 7.84 -2.84
CA LYS A 102 -20.71 8.90 -2.47
C LYS A 102 -20.50 10.23 -3.20
N ARG A 103 -19.35 10.42 -3.86
CA ARG A 103 -19.04 11.66 -4.60
C ARG A 103 -19.51 11.65 -6.07
N LEU A 104 -19.92 10.49 -6.59
CA LEU A 104 -20.32 10.32 -7.99
C LEU A 104 -21.85 10.22 -8.19
N GLN A 105 -22.66 10.35 -7.13
CA GLN A 105 -24.12 10.29 -7.21
C GLN A 105 -24.81 11.61 -6.80
N THR A 106 -24.13 12.75 -6.91
CA THR A 106 -24.67 14.07 -6.50
C THR A 106 -24.66 15.11 -7.62
N ILE A 107 -24.53 14.68 -8.88
CA ILE A 107 -24.67 15.54 -10.05
C ILE A 107 -25.50 14.79 -11.09
N ALA A 108 -26.81 14.76 -10.89
CA ALA A 108 -27.84 14.42 -11.88
C ALA A 108 -29.16 15.05 -11.42
#